data_AF-A0A5N1JBH5-F1
#
_entry.id   AF-A0A5N1JBH5-F1
#
_cell.length_a   1.000
_cell.length_b   1.000
_cell.length_c   1.000
_cell.angle_alpha   90.00
_cell.angle_beta   90.00
_cell.angle_gamma   90.00
#
_symmetry.space_group_name_H-M   'P 1'
#
loop_
_entity.id
_entity.type
_entity.pdbx_description
1 polymer ?
#
loop_
_entity_poly.entity_id
_entity_poly.type
_entity_poly.pdbx_seq_one_letter_code
_entity_poly.pdbx_strand_id
1 'polypeptide(L)'
;MKKHLAFLLLLSAFGCLAQSASRDTYAELPDPQPADQASWALVQPGFYVRFASADVRFPKRAAPAPQTVREGWNPQAWKGEKIHTQIVIWSQSALPQTRLSWSELKDTKGNTIPKDRVTAGFVRYVMTDRLPAEGGGCDERPPGKYDSSLVADPIDLTSVLDIPRQTTQPVWLSVSVPPTTPAGQYSGTVTVGGSAAKPIDLSYRVTVQNRTLPPPKDWKFHLDLWQNPYSVARAHGVKVWSKEHWTVMRPYMKMLADAGQKSITTTIINDPWRSQTEDVYGSMVQWTKKKDGTWAFDYTVFDQWVTYMMELGIDRFINCYSMIPWNLKFSYYDEAARKDTFLIAKTGTPEYDAHWRPMLTDFARHLKQKGWFEKTTIAMDERPMESMQQALALIKSVDQNFRVSLAGLYHPELEQNLIDYCVATNQVIDAPTLQRRRQAGFNTTYYTCCTERYPNTFTFSPPAEATWISWHAAHKGYDGYLRWAYNCWVKNPLQDSRFRTWPAGDTYIVYPGPRTSIRFERLIEGIQDYEKIRILKGEFRAKGQTDKAQQLEKVLNRFEISALDKTPAATLLQPAKTALNSF
;
A
#
# COMPACT_ATOMS: atom_id res chain seq x y z
N MET A 1 -52.14 41.29 27.48
CA MET A 1 -51.80 40.13 28.35
C MET A 1 -50.69 39.35 27.63
N LYS A 2 -49.43 39.45 28.10
CA LYS A 2 -48.70 38.37 28.81
C LYS A 2 -48.88 36.99 28.11
N LYS A 3 -47.86 36.22 27.72
CA LYS A 3 -46.41 36.20 27.97
C LYS A 3 -45.84 34.98 27.21
N HIS A 4 -44.61 35.11 26.67
CA HIS A 4 -43.56 34.08 26.47
C HIS A 4 -43.89 32.86 25.55
N LEU A 5 -43.02 32.39 24.65
CA LEU A 5 -41.62 32.04 24.85
C LEU A 5 -40.92 31.96 23.47
N ALA A 6 -39.89 32.77 23.25
CA ALA A 6 -39.00 32.65 22.11
C ALA A 6 -37.90 31.64 22.47
N PHE A 7 -37.77 30.56 21.69
CA PHE A 7 -36.67 29.61 21.83
C PHE A 7 -35.57 30.00 20.84
N LEU A 8 -34.60 30.80 21.30
CA LEU A 8 -33.30 30.95 20.64
C LEU A 8 -32.51 29.66 20.88
N LEU A 9 -32.35 28.83 19.86
CA LEU A 9 -31.37 27.76 19.85
C LEU A 9 -30.05 28.29 19.29
N LEU A 10 -29.20 28.74 20.22
CA LEU A 10 -27.75 28.80 20.05
C LEU A 10 -27.21 27.38 19.86
N LEU A 11 -26.65 27.08 18.68
CA LEU A 11 -25.72 25.97 18.49
C LEU A 11 -24.66 26.37 17.45
N SER A 12 -23.96 27.45 17.77
CA SER A 12 -22.65 27.79 17.25
C SER A 12 -21.59 27.01 18.05
N ALA A 13 -21.22 25.80 17.58
CA ALA A 13 -19.96 25.13 17.93
C ALA A 13 -19.75 23.84 17.10
N PHE A 14 -19.34 23.99 15.84
CA PHE A 14 -18.52 22.97 15.16
C PHE A 14 -17.26 23.66 14.63
N GLY A 15 -16.50 24.24 15.57
CA GLY A 15 -15.14 24.68 15.34
C GLY A 15 -14.17 23.57 15.77
N CYS A 16 -13.27 23.19 14.85
CA CYS A 16 -12.01 22.49 15.12
C CYS A 16 -12.03 21.33 16.12
N LEU A 17 -12.36 20.12 15.63
CA LEU A 17 -11.65 18.92 16.10
C LEU A 17 -10.48 18.64 15.13
N ALA A 18 -9.52 19.55 15.13
CA ALA A 18 -8.15 19.30 14.72
C ALA A 18 -7.28 19.32 15.98
N GLN A 19 -7.61 18.48 16.97
CA GLN A 19 -6.69 18.19 18.06
C GLN A 19 -5.65 17.22 17.53
N SER A 20 -4.54 17.83 17.09
CA SER A 20 -3.19 17.31 16.97
C SER A 20 -3.07 15.78 17.00
N ALA A 21 -2.99 15.18 15.81
CA ALA A 21 -1.95 14.17 15.65
C ALA A 21 -0.65 14.87 16.07
N SER A 22 0.00 14.37 17.13
CA SER A 22 1.31 14.89 17.51
C SER A 22 2.16 14.93 16.24
N ARG A 23 2.66 16.12 15.91
CA ARG A 23 3.69 16.28 14.88
C ARG A 23 4.97 15.73 15.49
N ASP A 24 5.02 14.42 15.70
CA ASP A 24 6.18 13.74 16.26
C ASP A 24 7.31 13.87 15.24
N THR A 25 8.13 14.87 15.49
CA THR A 25 9.45 14.99 14.89
C THR A 25 10.26 13.81 15.39
N TYR A 26 10.81 13.04 14.47
CA TYR A 26 11.68 11.91 14.79
C TYR A 26 13.07 12.14 14.22
N ALA A 27 14.08 11.56 14.89
CA ALA A 27 15.45 11.53 14.41
C ALA A 27 15.69 10.27 13.58
N GLU A 28 16.36 10.44 12.44
CA GLU A 28 16.86 9.34 11.62
C GLU A 28 18.09 8.72 12.30
N LEU A 29 18.43 7.48 11.95
CA LEU A 29 19.72 6.89 12.34
C LEU A 29 20.87 7.63 11.65
N PRO A 30 22.09 7.61 12.24
CA PRO A 30 23.28 8.10 11.56
C PRO A 30 23.50 7.31 10.26
N ASP A 31 24.03 7.99 9.23
CA ASP A 31 24.45 7.32 8.01
C ASP A 31 25.63 6.39 8.35
N PRO A 32 25.58 5.09 8.01
CA PRO A 32 26.69 4.18 8.26
C PRO A 32 27.90 4.49 7.37
N GLN A 33 27.74 5.35 6.36
CA GLN A 33 28.82 5.78 5.46
C GLN A 33 29.14 7.27 5.67
N PRO A 34 30.43 7.66 5.58
CA PRO A 34 30.82 9.07 5.70
C PRO A 34 30.29 9.90 4.52
N ALA A 35 30.22 11.22 4.70
CA ALA A 35 29.91 12.15 3.62
C ALA A 35 30.85 11.96 2.41
N ASP A 36 30.29 11.96 1.20
CA ASP A 36 31.06 11.86 -0.04
C ASP A 36 31.73 13.20 -0.34
N GLN A 37 32.93 13.38 0.22
CA GLN A 37 33.69 14.62 0.08
C GLN A 37 34.02 14.96 -1.39
N ALA A 38 34.18 13.96 -2.25
CA ALA A 38 34.45 14.21 -3.67
C ALA A 38 33.24 14.88 -4.34
N SER A 39 32.02 14.39 -4.07
CA SER A 39 30.80 15.04 -4.58
C SER A 39 30.62 16.46 -4.03
N TRP A 40 30.91 16.68 -2.74
CA TRP A 40 30.70 17.99 -2.10
C TRP A 40 31.76 19.03 -2.45
N ALA A 41 32.97 18.60 -2.81
CA ALA A 41 34.04 19.49 -3.26
C ALA A 41 33.70 20.19 -4.60
N LEU A 42 32.81 19.59 -5.40
CA LEU A 42 32.34 20.16 -6.66
C LEU A 42 31.20 21.18 -6.48
N VAL A 43 30.57 21.21 -5.31
CA VAL A 43 29.44 22.11 -5.02
C VAL A 43 29.98 23.48 -4.64
N GLN A 44 29.57 24.52 -5.37
CA GLN A 44 29.91 25.89 -4.97
C GLN A 44 29.12 26.29 -3.71
N PRO A 45 29.62 27.23 -2.88
CA PRO A 45 28.87 27.71 -1.73
C PRO A 45 27.50 28.26 -2.15
N GLY A 46 26.43 27.75 -1.55
CA GLY A 46 25.08 28.15 -1.90
C GLY A 46 23.99 27.26 -1.31
N PHE A 47 22.76 27.71 -1.49
CA PHE A 47 21.54 26.97 -1.20
C PHE A 47 20.88 26.59 -2.52
N TYR A 48 20.80 25.30 -2.81
CA TYR A 48 20.30 24.80 -4.08
C TYR A 48 18.99 24.04 -3.90
N VAL A 49 18.06 24.32 -4.81
CA VAL A 49 16.77 23.66 -4.89
C VAL A 49 16.47 23.42 -6.38
N ARG A 50 16.21 22.17 -6.76
CA ARG A 50 15.88 21.79 -8.15
C ARG A 50 14.83 20.70 -8.18
N PHE A 51 14.08 20.61 -9.28
CA PHE A 51 13.23 19.45 -9.53
C PHE A 51 14.10 18.22 -9.81
N ALA A 52 13.55 17.03 -9.57
CA ALA A 52 14.18 15.74 -9.84
C ALA A 52 13.14 14.69 -10.22
N SER A 53 13.58 13.55 -10.75
CA SER A 53 12.67 12.43 -11.02
C SER A 53 12.21 11.77 -9.73
N ALA A 54 10.96 11.31 -9.71
CA ALA A 54 10.42 10.44 -8.67
C ALA A 54 11.03 9.01 -8.70
N ASP A 55 11.80 8.69 -9.75
CA ASP A 55 12.49 7.41 -9.92
C ASP A 55 13.85 7.33 -9.22
N VAL A 56 14.32 8.43 -8.61
CA VAL A 56 15.64 8.52 -7.99
C VAL A 56 15.51 8.57 -6.47
N ARG A 57 16.32 7.78 -5.78
CA ARG A 57 16.53 7.89 -4.33
C ARG A 57 17.86 8.59 -4.10
N PHE A 58 17.81 9.86 -3.72
CA PHE A 58 19.03 10.63 -3.49
C PHE A 58 19.68 10.22 -2.18
N PRO A 59 20.96 9.81 -2.18
CA PRO A 59 21.69 9.49 -0.96
C PRO A 59 21.84 10.75 -0.11
N LYS A 60 21.68 10.62 1.21
CA LYS A 60 21.81 11.75 2.16
C LYS A 60 23.19 12.41 2.09
N ARG A 61 24.21 11.57 1.93
CA ARG A 61 25.63 11.89 2.09
C ARG A 61 26.34 12.49 0.87
N ALA A 62 25.72 12.50 -0.31
CA ALA A 62 26.37 12.94 -1.55
C ALA A 62 25.57 14.05 -2.23
N ALA A 63 26.27 14.99 -2.85
CA ALA A 63 25.64 16.05 -3.63
C ALA A 63 24.93 15.46 -4.87
N PRO A 64 23.77 16.00 -5.29
CA PRO A 64 23.08 15.53 -6.49
C PRO A 64 23.96 15.72 -7.74
N ALA A 65 24.09 14.67 -8.55
CA ALA A 65 24.81 14.79 -9.82
C ALA A 65 24.00 15.65 -10.80
N PRO A 66 24.62 16.52 -11.64
CA PRO A 66 23.90 17.47 -12.50
C PRO A 66 22.82 16.84 -13.39
N GLN A 67 23.04 15.64 -13.90
CA GLN A 67 22.10 14.89 -14.75
C GLN A 67 20.88 14.34 -14.02
N THR A 68 20.87 14.35 -12.68
CA THR A 68 19.78 13.80 -11.86
C THR A 68 18.76 14.87 -11.44
N VAL A 69 19.09 16.15 -11.67
CA VAL A 69 18.24 17.31 -11.39
C VAL A 69 17.78 17.96 -12.69
N ARG A 70 16.70 18.75 -12.62
CA ARG A 70 16.09 19.44 -13.76
C ARG A 70 15.52 20.79 -13.35
N GLU A 71 15.42 21.71 -14.31
CA GLU A 71 14.96 23.07 -14.09
C GLU A 71 13.43 23.19 -13.94
N GLY A 72 12.66 22.24 -14.49
CA GLY A 72 11.20 22.32 -14.48
C GLY A 72 10.49 20.98 -14.39
N TRP A 73 9.21 21.04 -14.07
CA TRP A 73 8.29 19.92 -14.05
C TRP A 73 6.99 20.30 -14.75
N ASN A 74 6.72 19.68 -15.91
CA ASN A 74 5.58 19.99 -16.78
C ASN A 74 4.76 18.73 -17.14
N PRO A 75 4.13 18.05 -16.16
CA PRO A 75 3.41 16.79 -16.41
C PRO A 75 2.08 17.00 -17.12
N GLN A 76 1.55 15.89 -17.65
CA GLN A 76 0.15 15.77 -18.10
C GLN A 76 -0.61 14.90 -17.10
N ALA A 77 -1.88 15.22 -16.86
CA ALA A 77 -2.76 14.46 -15.97
C ALA A 77 -4.20 14.43 -16.48
N TRP A 78 -4.92 13.36 -16.18
CA TRP A 78 -6.37 13.31 -16.32
C TRP A 78 -7.03 14.02 -15.13
N LYS A 79 -8.27 14.45 -15.31
CA LYS A 79 -9.11 14.92 -14.19
C LYS A 79 -9.29 13.75 -13.22
N GLY A 80 -9.15 13.98 -11.92
CA GLY A 80 -9.24 12.94 -10.89
C GLY A 80 -7.92 12.21 -10.60
N GLU A 81 -6.85 12.46 -11.36
CA GLU A 81 -5.56 11.81 -11.18
C GLU A 81 -4.70 12.50 -10.10
N LYS A 82 -3.95 11.70 -9.33
CA LYS A 82 -2.85 12.14 -8.48
C LYS A 82 -1.52 11.93 -9.20
N ILE A 83 -0.74 13.01 -9.34
CA ILE A 83 0.59 13.00 -9.96
C ILE A 83 1.64 13.55 -8.99
N HIS A 84 2.91 13.22 -9.21
CA HIS A 84 4.00 13.69 -8.36
C HIS A 84 5.35 13.84 -9.06
N THR A 85 6.25 14.52 -8.37
CA THR A 85 7.68 14.64 -8.69
C THR A 85 8.48 14.74 -7.39
N GLN A 86 9.81 14.69 -7.51
CA GLN A 86 10.69 15.16 -6.44
C GLN A 86 11.19 16.58 -6.70
N ILE A 87 11.50 17.26 -5.59
CA ILE A 87 12.38 18.41 -5.48
C ILE A 87 13.55 17.97 -4.60
N VAL A 88 14.75 18.48 -4.84
CA VAL A 88 15.94 18.16 -4.04
C VAL A 88 16.57 19.42 -3.54
N ILE A 89 16.87 19.43 -2.25
CA ILE A 89 17.55 20.50 -1.52
C ILE A 89 18.96 20.03 -1.18
N TRP A 90 19.98 20.86 -1.41
CA TRP A 90 21.34 20.58 -0.93
C TRP A 90 22.13 21.87 -0.68
N SER A 91 23.09 21.80 0.24
CA SER A 91 23.98 22.92 0.57
C SER A 91 25.26 22.46 1.27
N GLN A 92 26.35 23.21 1.09
CA GLN A 92 27.59 23.05 1.87
C GLN A 92 27.45 23.57 3.32
N SER A 93 26.43 24.37 3.62
CA SER A 93 26.13 24.94 4.92
C SER A 93 24.88 24.30 5.52
N ALA A 94 24.72 24.38 6.84
CA ALA A 94 23.49 23.95 7.49
C ALA A 94 22.34 24.90 7.14
N LEU A 95 21.14 24.35 6.98
CA LEU A 95 19.90 25.08 6.67
C LEU A 95 18.88 24.86 7.81
N PRO A 96 18.99 25.62 8.91
CA PRO A 96 18.03 25.54 10.00
C PRO A 96 16.66 26.06 9.59
N GLN A 97 15.62 25.46 10.15
CA GLN A 97 14.21 25.81 9.98
C GLN A 97 13.80 25.87 8.50
N THR A 98 14.34 24.97 7.68
CA THR A 98 13.98 24.88 6.26
C THR A 98 12.50 24.58 6.15
N ARG A 99 11.75 25.43 5.46
CA ARG A 99 10.29 25.42 5.41
C ARG A 99 9.79 25.26 3.98
N LEU A 100 8.84 24.36 3.82
CA LEU A 100 8.10 24.15 2.58
C LEU A 100 6.80 24.95 2.60
N SER A 101 6.50 25.63 1.50
CA SER A 101 5.20 26.23 1.24
C SER A 101 4.88 26.15 -0.25
N TRP A 102 3.61 26.27 -0.61
CA TRP A 102 3.16 26.14 -1.99
C TRP A 102 1.87 26.93 -2.24
N SER A 103 1.63 27.23 -3.51
CA SER A 103 0.43 27.92 -3.98
C SER A 103 -0.64 26.93 -4.44
N GLU A 104 -1.86 27.44 -4.66
CA GLU A 104 -2.78 26.83 -5.62
C GLU A 104 -2.19 26.89 -7.04
N LEU A 105 -2.72 26.09 -7.99
CA LEU A 105 -2.39 26.25 -9.40
C LEU A 105 -3.50 27.01 -10.11
N LYS A 106 -3.15 27.91 -11.03
CA LYS A 106 -4.12 28.74 -11.79
C LYS A 106 -3.91 28.59 -13.28
N ASP A 107 -5.00 28.60 -14.05
CA ASP A 107 -4.95 28.78 -15.50
C ASP A 107 -5.12 30.27 -15.87
N THR A 108 -5.05 30.58 -17.17
CA THR A 108 -5.23 31.95 -17.68
C THR A 108 -6.69 32.43 -17.70
N LYS A 109 -7.65 31.56 -17.38
CA LYS A 109 -9.10 31.82 -17.39
C LYS A 109 -9.66 32.01 -15.98
N GLY A 110 -8.82 31.91 -14.95
CA GLY A 110 -9.23 32.05 -13.54
C GLY A 110 -9.68 30.74 -12.88
N ASN A 111 -9.60 29.60 -13.56
CA ASN A 111 -9.84 28.29 -12.93
C ASN A 111 -8.65 27.92 -12.03
N THR A 112 -8.93 27.19 -10.95
CA THR A 112 -7.90 26.80 -9.99
C THR A 112 -7.89 25.31 -9.69
N ILE A 113 -6.70 24.77 -9.40
CA ILE A 113 -6.52 23.56 -8.60
C ILE A 113 -6.18 24.06 -7.19
N PRO A 114 -7.09 23.91 -6.22
CA PRO A 114 -6.93 24.51 -4.89
C PRO A 114 -5.67 24.03 -4.16
N LYS A 115 -5.16 24.86 -3.25
CA LYS A 115 -3.92 24.59 -2.49
C LYS A 115 -3.96 23.30 -1.67
N ASP A 116 -5.13 22.90 -1.16
CA ASP A 116 -5.31 21.66 -0.38
C ASP A 116 -5.21 20.38 -1.25
N ARG A 117 -5.16 20.53 -2.58
CA ARG A 117 -4.88 19.46 -3.55
C ARG A 117 -3.40 19.35 -3.91
N VAL A 118 -2.56 20.20 -3.32
CA VAL A 118 -1.12 20.16 -3.46
C VAL A 118 -0.53 19.82 -2.11
N THR A 119 0.43 18.90 -2.09
CA THR A 119 1.17 18.57 -0.88
C THR A 119 2.66 18.50 -1.18
N ALA A 120 3.48 19.00 -0.25
CA ALA A 120 4.92 18.82 -0.27
C ALA A 120 5.38 18.31 1.10
N GLY A 121 6.15 17.23 1.12
CA GLY A 121 6.69 16.63 2.35
C GLY A 121 8.15 16.22 2.18
N PHE A 122 8.96 16.37 3.23
CA PHE A 122 10.35 15.92 3.21
C PHE A 122 10.41 14.40 3.04
N VAL A 123 11.22 13.92 2.10
CA VAL A 123 11.54 12.50 2.00
C VAL A 123 12.67 12.20 2.97
N ARG A 124 12.34 11.50 4.05
CA ARG A 124 13.27 11.16 5.13
C ARG A 124 14.09 9.94 4.78
N TYR A 125 15.07 9.63 5.62
CA TYR A 125 15.94 8.47 5.46
C TYR A 125 15.61 7.36 6.46
N VAL A 126 15.61 6.12 5.98
CA VAL A 126 15.44 4.91 6.78
C VAL A 126 16.62 3.97 6.55
N MET A 127 17.08 3.27 7.59
CA MET A 127 18.11 2.24 7.45
C MET A 127 17.55 1.06 6.67
N THR A 128 18.29 0.61 5.67
CA THR A 128 17.96 -0.50 4.77
C THR A 128 19.14 -1.47 4.69
N ASP A 129 18.91 -2.67 4.16
CA ASP A 129 19.93 -3.63 3.78
C ASP A 129 19.98 -3.80 2.25
N ARG A 130 20.41 -4.97 1.78
CA ARG A 130 20.55 -5.34 0.37
C ARG A 130 20.06 -6.76 0.12
N LEU A 131 19.91 -7.10 -1.15
CA LEU A 131 19.84 -8.50 -1.56
C LEU A 131 21.24 -9.13 -1.58
N PRO A 132 21.33 -10.46 -1.37
CA PRO A 132 22.50 -11.23 -1.73
C PRO A 132 22.78 -11.16 -3.25
N ALA A 133 23.99 -11.52 -3.67
CA ALA A 133 24.45 -11.30 -5.05
C ALA A 133 23.69 -12.17 -6.07
N GLU A 134 23.36 -13.38 -5.66
CA GLU A 134 22.57 -14.39 -6.37
C GLU A 134 21.08 -14.01 -6.52
N GLY A 135 20.61 -12.99 -5.81
CA GLY A 135 19.19 -12.62 -5.75
C GLY A 135 18.40 -13.45 -4.74
N GLY A 136 17.09 -13.17 -4.64
CA GLY A 136 16.23 -13.73 -3.59
C GLY A 136 16.52 -13.17 -2.20
N GLY A 137 15.51 -13.15 -1.34
CA GLY A 137 15.60 -12.56 0.00
C GLY A 137 14.82 -13.34 1.06
N CYS A 138 14.41 -14.57 0.77
CA CYS A 138 13.70 -15.41 1.74
C CYS A 138 14.70 -16.11 2.67
N ASP A 139 15.32 -15.37 3.58
CA ASP A 139 16.46 -15.86 4.36
C ASP A 139 16.59 -15.19 5.73
N GLU A 140 16.96 -15.91 6.79
CA GLU A 140 17.22 -15.26 8.09
C GLU A 140 18.34 -14.22 8.00
N ARG A 141 18.10 -13.05 8.59
CA ARG A 141 18.96 -11.86 8.53
C ARG A 141 19.39 -11.41 9.93
N PRO A 142 20.26 -12.16 10.61
CA PRO A 142 20.86 -11.69 11.86
C PRO A 142 21.68 -10.41 11.61
N PRO A 143 21.86 -9.55 12.65
CA PRO A 143 22.67 -8.36 12.53
C PRO A 143 24.06 -8.64 11.95
N GLY A 144 24.47 -7.86 10.94
CA GLY A 144 25.78 -7.98 10.30
C GLY A 144 25.86 -8.95 9.12
N LYS A 145 24.82 -9.75 8.82
CA LYS A 145 24.82 -10.63 7.63
C LYS A 145 24.88 -9.84 6.31
N TYR A 146 24.19 -8.70 6.26
CA TYR A 146 24.16 -7.83 5.09
C TYR A 146 24.57 -6.40 5.45
N ASP A 147 25.24 -5.74 4.50
CA ASP A 147 25.59 -4.33 4.61
C ASP A 147 24.36 -3.47 4.88
N SER A 148 24.58 -2.35 5.57
CA SER A 148 23.53 -1.41 5.92
C SER A 148 23.78 -0.06 5.24
N SER A 149 22.69 0.61 4.84
CA SER A 149 22.76 1.94 4.26
C SER A 149 21.52 2.74 4.61
N LEU A 150 21.60 4.08 4.56
CA LEU A 150 20.40 4.91 4.59
C LEU A 150 19.83 5.09 3.19
N VAL A 151 18.51 5.00 3.08
CA VAL A 151 17.79 5.22 1.84
C VAL A 151 16.61 6.17 2.05
N ALA A 152 16.38 7.08 1.09
CA ALA A 152 15.25 7.99 1.10
C ALA A 152 13.95 7.23 0.79
N ASP A 153 12.98 7.17 1.70
CA ASP A 153 11.70 6.45 1.46
C ASP A 153 10.46 7.04 2.18
N PRO A 154 10.45 7.28 3.51
CA PRO A 154 9.28 7.87 4.18
C PRO A 154 9.01 9.30 3.70
N ILE A 155 7.76 9.64 3.43
CA ILE A 155 7.35 11.01 3.12
C ILE A 155 6.73 11.61 4.38
N ASP A 156 7.41 12.58 4.98
CA ASP A 156 7.06 13.15 6.27
C ASP A 156 5.86 14.11 6.20
N LEU A 157 5.16 14.24 7.33
CA LEU A 157 4.06 15.19 7.51
C LEU A 157 4.53 16.60 7.90
N THR A 158 5.77 16.75 8.36
CA THR A 158 6.31 18.07 8.71
C THR A 158 6.62 18.89 7.46
N SER A 159 6.31 20.18 7.50
CA SER A 159 6.73 21.17 6.51
C SER A 159 7.96 21.96 6.94
N VAL A 160 8.54 21.64 8.11
CA VAL A 160 9.77 22.26 8.63
C VAL A 160 10.77 21.19 9.04
N LEU A 161 12.03 21.34 8.63
CA LEU A 161 13.14 20.46 8.98
C LEU A 161 14.46 21.25 9.09
N ASP A 162 15.28 20.90 10.06
CA ASP A 162 16.68 21.37 10.08
C ASP A 162 17.52 20.43 9.19
N ILE A 163 18.19 21.00 8.19
CA ILE A 163 19.03 20.22 7.26
C ILE A 163 20.49 20.47 7.61
N PRO A 164 21.26 19.44 8.01
CA PRO A 164 22.68 19.61 8.30
C PRO A 164 23.49 20.03 7.07
N ARG A 165 24.70 20.55 7.30
CA ARG A 165 25.64 20.83 6.22
C ARG A 165 25.96 19.58 5.42
N GLN A 166 26.29 19.73 4.13
CA GLN A 166 26.69 18.62 3.26
C GLN A 166 25.67 17.46 3.30
N THR A 167 24.38 17.84 3.27
CA THR A 167 23.25 16.91 3.23
C THR A 167 22.39 17.20 2.03
N THR A 168 22.03 16.13 1.32
CA THR A 168 20.99 16.15 0.29
C THR A 168 19.67 15.75 0.94
N GLN A 169 18.62 16.55 0.72
CA GLN A 169 17.31 16.36 1.31
C GLN A 169 16.22 16.45 0.23
N PRO A 170 15.63 15.32 -0.18
CA PRO A 170 14.55 15.32 -1.14
C PRO A 170 13.23 15.75 -0.50
N VAL A 171 12.32 16.22 -1.35
CA VAL A 171 10.97 16.65 -1.04
C VAL A 171 10.05 16.02 -2.08
N TRP A 172 8.99 15.37 -1.64
CA TRP A 172 7.97 14.80 -2.50
C TRP A 172 6.87 15.83 -2.75
N LEU A 173 6.65 16.22 -4.00
CA LEU A 173 5.58 17.13 -4.41
C LEU A 173 4.48 16.32 -5.09
N SER A 174 3.25 16.39 -4.60
CA SER A 174 2.07 15.76 -5.20
C SER A 174 1.00 16.78 -5.56
N VAL A 175 0.27 16.51 -6.64
CA VAL A 175 -0.91 17.26 -7.09
C VAL A 175 -2.04 16.27 -7.36
N SER A 176 -3.15 16.40 -6.64
CA SER A 176 -4.38 15.63 -6.86
C SER A 176 -5.37 16.45 -7.67
N VAL A 177 -5.44 16.25 -8.98
CA VAL A 177 -6.32 17.01 -9.88
C VAL A 177 -7.78 16.68 -9.57
N PRO A 178 -8.63 17.64 -9.18
CA PRO A 178 -10.05 17.38 -8.99
C PRO A 178 -10.74 16.83 -10.26
N PRO A 179 -11.77 15.96 -10.12
CA PRO A 179 -12.45 15.36 -11.27
C PRO A 179 -13.23 16.37 -12.12
N THR A 180 -13.57 17.54 -11.55
CA THR A 180 -14.31 18.62 -12.22
C THR A 180 -13.40 19.69 -12.82
N THR A 181 -12.07 19.56 -12.68
CA THR A 181 -11.12 20.56 -13.19
C THR A 181 -11.24 20.69 -14.71
N PRO A 182 -11.49 21.90 -15.26
CA PRO A 182 -11.50 22.12 -16.69
C PRO A 182 -10.14 21.75 -17.32
N ALA A 183 -10.17 21.19 -18.53
CA ALA A 183 -8.95 20.91 -19.26
C ALA A 183 -8.20 22.21 -19.59
N GLY A 184 -6.88 22.22 -19.41
CA GLY A 184 -6.08 23.43 -19.53
C GLY A 184 -4.68 23.31 -18.90
N GLN A 185 -3.92 24.39 -18.95
CA GLN A 185 -2.61 24.48 -18.33
C GLN A 185 -2.71 25.28 -17.03
N TYR A 186 -2.31 24.66 -15.92
CA TYR A 186 -2.36 25.25 -14.59
C TYR A 186 -0.94 25.43 -14.06
N SER A 187 -0.59 26.64 -13.62
CA SER A 187 0.73 26.96 -13.08
C SER A 187 0.67 27.23 -11.58
N GLY A 188 1.66 26.72 -10.85
CA GLY A 188 1.82 26.95 -9.42
C GLY A 188 3.29 27.02 -9.03
N THR A 189 3.53 27.29 -7.75
CA THR A 189 4.87 27.50 -7.19
C THR A 189 5.02 26.73 -5.89
N VAL A 190 6.16 26.04 -5.74
CA VAL A 190 6.65 25.55 -4.44
C VAL A 190 7.80 26.45 -4.01
N THR A 191 7.72 26.94 -2.78
CA THR A 191 8.74 27.79 -2.17
C THR A 191 9.45 27.02 -1.07
N VAL A 192 10.77 26.97 -1.14
CA VAL A 192 11.63 26.48 -0.06
C VAL A 192 12.33 27.67 0.58
N GLY A 193 11.99 27.95 1.83
CA GLY A 193 12.61 29.01 2.64
C GLY A 193 13.33 28.46 3.87
N GLY A 194 13.86 29.34 4.70
CA GLY A 194 14.51 29.00 5.98
C GLY A 194 15.04 30.26 6.66
N SER A 195 15.59 30.13 7.87
CA SER A 195 16.13 31.31 8.59
C SER A 195 17.48 31.78 8.05
N ALA A 196 18.23 30.90 7.37
CA ALA A 196 19.60 31.15 6.93
C ALA A 196 19.75 31.51 5.44
N ALA A 197 18.68 31.46 4.63
CA ALA A 197 18.78 31.68 3.19
C ALA A 197 17.54 32.37 2.60
N LYS A 198 17.74 33.14 1.51
CA LYS A 198 16.64 33.71 0.74
C LYS A 198 15.76 32.57 0.19
N PRO A 199 14.42 32.67 0.28
CA PRO A 199 13.53 31.67 -0.29
C PRO A 199 13.77 31.45 -1.78
N ILE A 200 13.68 30.19 -2.21
CA ILE A 200 13.79 29.78 -3.62
C ILE A 200 12.42 29.29 -4.07
N ASP A 201 11.92 29.91 -5.14
CA ASP A 201 10.66 29.57 -5.78
C ASP A 201 10.89 28.66 -6.99
N LEU A 202 10.23 27.51 -6.98
CA LEU A 202 10.17 26.58 -8.11
C LEU A 202 8.79 26.63 -8.75
N SER A 203 8.72 27.17 -9.95
CA SER A 203 7.48 27.19 -10.75
C SER A 203 7.31 25.90 -11.55
N TYR A 204 6.08 25.40 -11.63
CA TYR A 204 5.74 24.20 -12.39
C TYR A 204 4.39 24.37 -13.09
N ARG A 205 4.11 23.51 -14.07
CA ARG A 205 2.88 23.57 -14.87
C ARG A 205 2.27 22.19 -15.09
N VAL A 206 1.01 22.01 -14.70
CA VAL A 206 0.27 20.78 -14.94
C VAL A 206 -0.67 20.98 -16.13
N THR A 207 -0.59 20.11 -17.12
CA THR A 207 -1.55 20.07 -18.24
C THR A 207 -2.66 19.07 -17.91
N VAL A 208 -3.85 19.58 -17.62
CA VAL A 208 -5.05 18.77 -17.37
C VAL A 208 -5.69 18.42 -18.70
N GLN A 209 -5.75 17.13 -19.02
CA GLN A 209 -6.34 16.60 -20.24
C GLN A 209 -7.87 16.53 -20.14
N ASN A 210 -8.55 16.52 -21.28
CA ASN A 210 -10.00 16.35 -21.33
C ASN A 210 -10.43 14.88 -21.20
N ARG A 211 -9.90 14.20 -20.20
CA ARG A 211 -10.20 12.82 -19.82
C ARG A 211 -10.33 12.74 -18.31
N THR A 212 -11.13 11.80 -17.82
CA THR A 212 -11.44 11.68 -16.38
C THR A 212 -11.07 10.29 -15.90
N LEU A 213 -10.23 10.23 -14.87
CA LEU A 213 -9.98 9.05 -14.09
C LEU A 213 -11.07 8.94 -13.01
N PRO A 214 -11.76 7.79 -12.86
CA PRO A 214 -12.72 7.58 -11.79
C PRO A 214 -12.07 7.72 -10.39
N PRO A 215 -12.84 7.97 -9.33
CA PRO A 215 -12.29 7.97 -7.97
C PRO A 215 -11.87 6.54 -7.54
N PRO A 216 -10.99 6.40 -6.52
CA PRO A 216 -10.41 5.11 -6.11
C PRO A 216 -11.41 3.99 -5.82
N LYS A 217 -12.56 4.32 -5.24
CA LYS A 217 -13.66 3.36 -4.98
C LYS A 217 -14.18 2.67 -6.25
N ASP A 218 -14.08 3.34 -7.40
CA ASP A 218 -14.60 2.89 -8.69
C ASP A 218 -13.51 2.26 -9.58
N TRP A 219 -12.24 2.27 -9.13
CA TRP A 219 -11.14 1.59 -9.81
C TRP A 219 -11.39 0.08 -9.86
N LYS A 220 -11.10 -0.53 -11.02
CA LYS A 220 -11.28 -1.97 -11.24
C LYS A 220 -10.09 -2.78 -10.77
N PHE A 221 -8.90 -2.17 -10.70
CA PHE A 221 -7.71 -2.77 -10.12
C PHE A 221 -8.01 -3.36 -8.74
N HIS A 222 -7.75 -4.65 -8.59
CA HIS A 222 -7.84 -5.36 -7.34
C HIS A 222 -6.52 -5.23 -6.60
N LEU A 223 -6.45 -4.25 -5.69
CA LEU A 223 -5.34 -4.13 -4.75
C LEU A 223 -5.67 -4.91 -3.47
N ASP A 224 -4.76 -5.78 -3.05
CA ASP A 224 -4.79 -6.42 -1.74
C ASP A 224 -3.47 -6.26 -0.98
N LEU A 225 -3.40 -5.32 -0.04
CA LEU A 225 -2.29 -5.15 0.89
C LEU A 225 -2.72 -5.50 2.31
N TRP A 226 -2.20 -6.58 2.89
CA TRP A 226 -2.77 -7.09 4.15
C TRP A 226 -2.50 -6.18 5.35
N GLN A 227 -3.55 -5.92 6.13
CA GLN A 227 -3.52 -4.94 7.21
C GLN A 227 -3.24 -5.57 8.56
N ASN A 228 -2.31 -4.98 9.33
CA ASN A 228 -2.04 -5.35 10.72
C ASN A 228 -2.50 -4.25 11.68
N PRO A 229 -3.71 -4.35 12.27
CA PRO A 229 -4.18 -3.36 13.24
C PRO A 229 -3.33 -3.39 14.54
N TYR A 230 -2.76 -4.53 14.91
CA TYR A 230 -1.96 -4.66 16.14
C TYR A 230 -0.68 -3.83 16.09
N SER A 231 -0.05 -3.68 14.92
CA SER A 231 1.09 -2.76 14.73
C SER A 231 0.74 -1.31 15.05
N VAL A 232 -0.51 -0.89 14.77
CA VAL A 232 -0.97 0.47 15.04
C VAL A 232 -1.11 0.71 16.53
N ALA A 233 -1.74 -0.22 17.25
CA ALA A 233 -1.83 -0.15 18.70
C ALA A 233 -0.45 0.03 19.36
N ARG A 234 0.52 -0.82 18.97
CA ARG A 234 1.87 -0.79 19.53
C ARG A 234 2.63 0.48 19.16
N ALA A 235 2.61 0.91 17.89
CA ALA A 235 3.34 2.11 17.47
C ALA A 235 2.82 3.40 18.10
N HIS A 236 1.53 3.45 18.48
CA HIS A 236 0.91 4.61 19.14
C HIS A 236 0.77 4.46 20.66
N GLY A 237 1.22 3.33 21.24
CA GLY A 237 1.13 3.10 22.68
C GLY A 237 -0.32 3.03 23.21
N VAL A 238 -1.28 2.62 22.38
CA VAL A 238 -2.71 2.54 22.74
C VAL A 238 -3.15 1.08 22.90
N LYS A 239 -4.18 0.86 23.71
CA LYS A 239 -4.73 -0.49 23.91
C LYS A 239 -5.42 -0.98 22.63
N VAL A 240 -5.14 -2.21 22.21
CA VAL A 240 -5.80 -2.85 21.07
C VAL A 240 -7.32 -2.80 21.24
N TRP A 241 -8.03 -2.41 20.18
CA TRP A 241 -9.50 -2.25 20.08
C TRP A 241 -10.13 -1.18 20.99
N SER A 242 -9.32 -0.34 21.66
CA SER A 242 -9.83 0.86 22.34
C SER A 242 -10.34 1.92 21.35
N LYS A 243 -11.14 2.87 21.84
CA LYS A 243 -11.62 4.01 21.03
C LYS A 243 -10.44 4.80 20.43
N GLU A 244 -9.37 4.96 21.20
CA GLU A 244 -8.14 5.62 20.78
C GLU A 244 -7.49 4.86 19.63
N HIS A 245 -7.44 3.52 19.72
CA HIS A 245 -6.92 2.66 18.64
C HIS A 245 -7.69 2.84 17.33
N TRP A 246 -9.02 2.78 17.38
CA TRP A 246 -9.87 3.04 16.20
C TRP A 246 -9.64 4.43 15.61
N THR A 247 -9.42 5.43 16.46
CA THR A 247 -9.16 6.82 16.04
C THR A 247 -7.82 6.94 15.32
N VAL A 248 -6.73 6.40 15.88
CA VAL A 248 -5.40 6.50 15.27
C VAL A 248 -5.25 5.63 14.03
N MET A 249 -6.00 4.52 13.90
CA MET A 249 -6.01 3.67 12.70
C MET A 249 -6.66 4.34 11.49
N ARG A 250 -7.62 5.26 11.69
CA ARG A 250 -8.47 5.81 10.62
C ARG A 250 -7.69 6.44 9.47
N PRO A 251 -6.71 7.31 9.70
CA PRO A 251 -5.95 7.90 8.59
C PRO A 251 -5.13 6.86 7.80
N TYR A 252 -4.64 5.77 8.42
CA TYR A 252 -3.93 4.71 7.69
C TYR A 252 -4.88 3.94 6.78
N MET A 253 -6.00 3.48 7.31
CA MET A 253 -6.94 2.67 6.52
C MET A 253 -7.65 3.52 5.46
N LYS A 254 -7.86 4.82 5.72
CA LYS A 254 -8.33 5.76 4.69
C LYS A 254 -7.30 5.94 3.57
N MET A 255 -6.02 6.07 3.91
CA MET A 255 -4.93 6.14 2.93
C MET A 255 -4.89 4.87 2.05
N LEU A 256 -5.12 3.69 2.66
CA LEU A 256 -5.21 2.43 1.94
C LEU A 256 -6.45 2.36 1.02
N ALA A 257 -7.62 2.82 1.50
CA ALA A 257 -8.83 2.90 0.69
C ALA A 257 -8.65 3.83 -0.54
N ASP A 258 -7.97 4.96 -0.34
CA ASP A 258 -7.66 5.93 -1.40
C ASP A 258 -6.65 5.41 -2.43
N ALA A 259 -5.93 4.33 -2.11
CA ALA A 259 -5.10 3.59 -3.06
C ALA A 259 -5.88 2.51 -3.84
N GLY A 260 -7.16 2.33 -3.55
CA GLY A 260 -8.03 1.39 -4.26
C GLY A 260 -8.03 -0.03 -3.69
N GLN A 261 -7.67 -0.22 -2.42
CA GLN A 261 -7.77 -1.52 -1.71
C GLN A 261 -9.17 -2.12 -1.85
N LYS A 262 -9.24 -3.43 -2.11
CA LYS A 262 -10.50 -4.17 -2.29
C LYS A 262 -10.80 -5.17 -1.16
N SER A 263 -9.79 -5.59 -0.42
CA SER A 263 -9.92 -6.71 0.52
C SER A 263 -9.66 -6.28 1.97
N ILE A 264 -10.50 -6.75 2.89
CA ILE A 264 -10.31 -6.58 4.34
C ILE A 264 -9.57 -7.80 4.86
N THR A 265 -8.41 -7.63 5.49
CA THR A 265 -7.72 -8.71 6.20
C THR A 265 -8.40 -8.93 7.54
N THR A 266 -8.77 -10.17 7.84
CA THR A 266 -9.33 -10.57 9.13
C THR A 266 -8.64 -11.82 9.64
N THR A 267 -8.40 -11.89 10.95
CA THR A 267 -7.80 -13.05 11.60
C THR A 267 -8.85 -13.73 12.46
N ILE A 268 -9.30 -14.91 12.03
CA ILE A 268 -10.34 -15.69 12.72
C ILE A 268 -9.76 -16.69 13.72
N ILE A 269 -8.43 -16.74 13.83
CA ILE A 269 -7.66 -17.47 14.84
C ILE A 269 -6.54 -16.58 15.36
N ASN A 270 -5.95 -16.97 16.49
CA ASN A 270 -4.74 -16.35 17.00
C ASN A 270 -3.50 -16.86 16.26
N ASP A 271 -2.61 -15.95 15.91
CA ASP A 271 -1.31 -16.22 15.28
C ASP A 271 -1.33 -17.07 13.98
N PRO A 272 -2.14 -16.69 12.97
CA PRO A 272 -2.28 -17.48 11.73
C PRO A 272 -0.97 -17.65 10.94
N TRP A 273 0.00 -16.76 11.14
CA TRP A 273 1.29 -16.76 10.46
C TRP A 273 2.49 -17.03 11.39
N ARG A 274 2.28 -17.72 12.52
CA ARG A 274 3.36 -18.20 13.42
C ARG A 274 4.39 -17.12 13.78
N SER A 275 3.88 -15.96 14.21
CA SER A 275 4.65 -14.84 14.75
C SER A 275 5.74 -14.35 13.77
N GLN A 276 5.47 -14.43 12.47
CA GLN A 276 6.42 -14.02 11.44
C GLN A 276 6.66 -12.50 11.42
N THR A 277 5.74 -11.70 11.96
CA THR A 277 5.85 -10.24 12.09
C THR A 277 6.34 -9.81 13.47
N GLU A 278 6.66 -8.53 13.65
CA GLU A 278 6.97 -7.97 14.98
C GLU A 278 5.76 -8.07 15.91
N ASP A 279 4.60 -7.57 15.45
CA ASP A 279 3.34 -7.67 16.17
C ASP A 279 2.58 -8.89 15.71
N VAL A 280 2.36 -9.83 16.63
CA VAL A 280 1.59 -11.05 16.39
C VAL A 280 0.12 -10.69 16.19
N TYR A 281 -0.51 -11.31 15.18
CA TYR A 281 -1.93 -11.15 14.97
C TYR A 281 -2.74 -11.88 16.04
N GLY A 282 -3.53 -11.15 16.81
CA GLY A 282 -4.57 -11.73 17.67
C GLY A 282 -5.76 -12.24 16.87
N SER A 283 -6.65 -12.99 17.53
CA SER A 283 -7.93 -13.40 16.94
C SER A 283 -8.98 -12.28 17.05
N MET A 284 -9.69 -12.00 15.96
CA MET A 284 -10.88 -11.14 15.93
C MET A 284 -12.16 -11.90 16.27
N VAL A 285 -12.08 -13.23 16.37
CA VAL A 285 -13.16 -14.11 16.80
C VAL A 285 -12.74 -14.79 18.09
N GLN A 286 -13.52 -14.67 19.16
CA GLN A 286 -13.23 -15.41 20.39
C GLN A 286 -13.81 -16.83 20.28
N TRP A 287 -12.98 -17.84 20.52
CA TRP A 287 -13.39 -19.25 20.52
C TRP A 287 -13.51 -19.72 21.95
N THR A 288 -14.70 -20.15 22.36
CA THR A 288 -14.94 -20.71 23.70
C THR A 288 -15.47 -22.13 23.59
N LYS A 289 -14.74 -23.08 24.18
CA LYS A 289 -15.26 -24.43 24.40
C LYS A 289 -16.04 -24.46 25.72
N LYS A 290 -17.34 -24.69 25.62
CA LYS A 290 -18.28 -24.75 26.75
C LYS A 290 -18.08 -26.00 27.58
N LYS A 291 -18.57 -25.98 28.83
CA LYS A 291 -18.48 -27.12 29.77
C LYS A 291 -19.20 -28.38 29.29
N ASP A 292 -20.23 -28.23 28.47
CA ASP A 292 -20.98 -29.32 27.85
C ASP A 292 -20.32 -29.88 26.58
N GLY A 293 -19.14 -29.35 26.19
CA GLY A 293 -18.39 -29.76 25.01
C GLY A 293 -18.77 -29.02 23.73
N THR A 294 -19.78 -28.15 23.74
CA THR A 294 -20.17 -27.31 22.60
C THR A 294 -19.23 -26.11 22.41
N TRP A 295 -19.36 -25.41 21.28
CA TRP A 295 -18.58 -24.21 20.98
C TRP A 295 -19.45 -22.96 20.98
N ALA A 296 -18.89 -21.86 21.46
CA ALA A 296 -19.44 -20.52 21.32
C ALA A 296 -18.41 -19.58 20.69
N PHE A 297 -18.87 -18.73 19.77
CA PHE A 297 -18.05 -17.78 19.03
C PHE A 297 -18.54 -16.35 19.27
N ASP A 298 -17.62 -15.44 19.59
CA ASP A 298 -17.91 -14.00 19.68
C ASP A 298 -17.23 -13.28 18.51
N TYR A 299 -18.05 -12.66 17.66
CA TYR A 299 -17.63 -11.93 16.46
C TYR A 299 -17.54 -10.42 16.69
N THR A 300 -17.63 -9.91 17.92
CA THR A 300 -17.71 -8.47 18.20
C THR A 300 -16.56 -7.68 17.58
N VAL A 301 -15.31 -8.13 17.75
CA VAL A 301 -14.14 -7.45 17.17
C VAL A 301 -14.14 -7.57 15.65
N PHE A 302 -14.45 -8.75 15.12
CA PHE A 302 -14.58 -8.99 13.67
C PHE A 302 -15.61 -8.03 13.05
N ASP A 303 -16.79 -7.92 13.64
CA ASP A 303 -17.88 -7.06 13.15
C ASP A 303 -17.50 -5.58 13.18
N GLN A 304 -16.88 -5.13 14.27
CA GLN A 304 -16.41 -3.76 14.39
C GLN A 304 -15.36 -3.44 13.34
N TRP A 305 -14.38 -4.33 13.15
CA TRP A 305 -13.32 -4.15 12.16
C TRP A 305 -13.85 -4.14 10.72
N VAL A 306 -14.71 -5.11 10.36
CA VAL A 306 -15.29 -5.18 9.02
C VAL A 306 -16.14 -3.95 8.72
N THR A 307 -17.03 -3.56 9.64
CA THR A 307 -17.87 -2.37 9.49
C THR A 307 -17.01 -1.12 9.31
N TYR A 308 -16.00 -0.96 10.17
CA TYR A 308 -15.06 0.15 10.12
C TYR A 308 -14.32 0.26 8.78
N MET A 309 -13.86 -0.85 8.20
CA MET A 309 -13.19 -0.85 6.90
C MET A 309 -14.15 -0.58 5.75
N MET A 310 -15.37 -1.13 5.80
CA MET A 310 -16.42 -0.86 4.81
C MET A 310 -16.84 0.62 4.80
N GLU A 311 -16.97 1.25 5.96
CA GLU A 311 -17.25 2.70 6.07
C GLU A 311 -16.17 3.57 5.43
N LEU A 312 -14.93 3.08 5.35
CA LEU A 312 -13.82 3.74 4.67
C LEU A 312 -13.80 3.49 3.16
N GLY A 313 -14.67 2.61 2.65
CA GLY A 313 -14.80 2.26 1.24
C GLY A 313 -14.05 1.00 0.82
N ILE A 314 -13.58 0.18 1.75
CA ILE A 314 -12.97 -1.13 1.47
C ILE A 314 -14.02 -2.20 1.75
N ASP A 315 -14.74 -2.64 0.72
CA ASP A 315 -15.96 -3.44 0.91
C ASP A 315 -16.14 -4.60 -0.08
N ARG A 316 -15.13 -4.92 -0.91
CA ARG A 316 -15.28 -5.94 -1.95
C ARG A 316 -15.10 -7.36 -1.42
N PHE A 317 -14.04 -7.60 -0.65
CA PHE A 317 -13.76 -8.91 -0.03
C PHE A 317 -13.47 -8.77 1.46
N ILE A 318 -13.82 -9.82 2.22
CA ILE A 318 -13.37 -10.04 3.60
C ILE A 318 -12.57 -11.34 3.61
N ASN A 319 -11.25 -11.26 3.71
CA ASN A 319 -10.36 -12.41 3.69
C ASN A 319 -10.10 -12.89 5.12
N CYS A 320 -10.53 -14.13 5.43
CA CYS A 320 -10.46 -14.71 6.77
C CYS A 320 -9.30 -15.71 6.89
N TYR A 321 -8.26 -15.31 7.63
CA TYR A 321 -7.04 -16.10 7.85
C TYR A 321 -7.02 -16.75 9.24
N SER A 322 -6.65 -18.02 9.38
CA SER A 322 -6.65 -19.06 8.34
C SER A 322 -6.97 -20.42 8.95
N MET A 323 -7.54 -21.31 8.14
CA MET A 323 -7.81 -22.70 8.50
C MET A 323 -6.56 -23.59 8.52
N ILE A 324 -5.47 -23.16 7.86
CA ILE A 324 -4.26 -23.96 7.72
C ILE A 324 -3.03 -23.15 8.16
N PRO A 325 -2.98 -22.68 9.42
CA PRO A 325 -1.86 -21.87 9.91
C PRO A 325 -0.56 -22.66 9.87
N TRP A 326 0.57 -21.93 9.85
CA TRP A 326 1.90 -22.50 9.65
C TRP A 326 2.24 -23.66 10.62
N ASN A 327 1.76 -23.57 11.85
CA ASN A 327 2.00 -24.53 12.94
C ASN A 327 0.81 -25.47 13.24
N LEU A 328 -0.32 -25.36 12.52
CA LEU A 328 -1.56 -26.11 12.76
C LEU A 328 -2.05 -26.06 14.22
N LYS A 329 -1.81 -24.93 14.89
CA LYS A 329 -2.16 -24.67 16.29
C LYS A 329 -3.34 -23.70 16.35
N PHE A 330 -4.39 -24.09 17.07
CA PHE A 330 -5.63 -23.33 17.19
C PHE A 330 -5.91 -23.01 18.66
N SER A 331 -5.77 -21.74 19.04
CA SER A 331 -6.03 -21.27 20.40
C SER A 331 -7.52 -21.10 20.69
N TYR A 332 -7.94 -21.44 21.91
CA TYR A 332 -9.31 -21.22 22.40
C TYR A 332 -9.33 -21.11 23.93
N TYR A 333 -10.41 -20.52 24.46
CA TYR A 333 -10.71 -20.52 25.89
C TYR A 333 -11.50 -21.78 26.27
N ASP A 334 -10.99 -22.56 27.22
CA ASP A 334 -11.68 -23.72 27.78
C ASP A 334 -12.42 -23.31 29.06
N GLU A 335 -13.76 -23.34 29.03
CA GLU A 335 -14.59 -22.92 30.16
C GLU A 335 -14.56 -23.93 31.32
N ALA A 336 -14.34 -25.22 31.03
CA ALA A 336 -14.22 -26.24 32.06
C ALA A 336 -12.89 -26.10 32.82
N ALA A 337 -11.80 -25.85 32.09
CA ALA A 337 -10.47 -25.64 32.66
C ALA A 337 -10.19 -24.19 33.10
N ARG A 338 -11.08 -23.24 32.74
CA ARG A 338 -11.00 -21.79 33.00
C ARG A 338 -9.68 -21.14 32.55
N LYS A 339 -9.15 -21.57 31.40
CA LYS A 339 -7.89 -21.06 30.88
C LYS A 339 -7.86 -21.07 29.35
N ASP A 340 -7.01 -20.22 28.80
CA ASP A 340 -6.63 -20.32 27.39
C ASP A 340 -5.78 -21.58 27.17
N THR A 341 -6.06 -22.28 26.09
CA THR A 341 -5.36 -23.49 25.66
C THR A 341 -5.32 -23.54 24.13
N PHE A 342 -4.89 -24.66 23.57
CA PHE A 342 -4.85 -24.86 22.12
C PHE A 342 -5.08 -26.32 21.72
N LEU A 343 -5.49 -26.48 20.47
CA LEU A 343 -5.52 -27.76 19.74
C LEU A 343 -4.41 -27.76 18.69
N ILE A 344 -3.74 -28.90 18.51
CA ILE A 344 -2.92 -29.17 17.31
C ILE A 344 -3.64 -30.24 16.52
N ALA A 345 -4.09 -29.92 15.31
CA ALA A 345 -4.83 -30.85 14.46
C ALA A 345 -4.49 -30.65 13.00
N LYS A 346 -4.30 -31.75 12.26
CA LYS A 346 -3.99 -31.72 10.82
C LYS A 346 -5.28 -31.72 10.01
N THR A 347 -5.24 -31.12 8.83
CA THR A 347 -6.34 -31.22 7.86
C THR A 347 -6.69 -32.70 7.63
N GLY A 348 -7.98 -32.98 7.44
CA GLY A 348 -8.46 -34.34 7.19
C GLY A 348 -8.62 -35.25 8.42
N THR A 349 -8.16 -34.86 9.61
CA THR A 349 -8.40 -35.68 10.83
C THR A 349 -9.76 -35.39 11.46
N PRO A 350 -10.36 -36.36 12.19
CA PRO A 350 -11.64 -36.14 12.88
C PRO A 350 -11.59 -34.99 13.89
N GLU A 351 -10.45 -34.78 14.56
CA GLU A 351 -10.28 -33.70 15.54
C GLU A 351 -10.29 -32.32 14.87
N TYR A 352 -9.72 -32.22 13.66
CA TYR A 352 -9.75 -30.99 12.87
C TYR A 352 -11.16 -30.66 12.40
N ASP A 353 -11.89 -31.65 11.90
CA ASP A 353 -13.30 -31.48 11.51
C ASP A 353 -14.16 -31.07 12.72
N ALA A 354 -14.03 -31.78 13.85
CA ALA A 354 -14.76 -31.47 15.08
C ALA A 354 -14.44 -30.07 15.66
N HIS A 355 -13.28 -29.51 15.34
CA HIS A 355 -12.91 -28.15 15.71
C HIS A 355 -13.49 -27.10 14.74
N TRP A 356 -13.32 -27.30 13.43
CA TRP A 356 -13.65 -26.30 12.42
C TRP A 356 -15.11 -26.31 11.96
N ARG A 357 -15.77 -27.47 11.88
CA ARG A 357 -17.15 -27.56 11.40
C ARG A 357 -18.14 -26.73 12.24
N PRO A 358 -18.11 -26.76 13.59
CA PRO A 358 -18.99 -25.91 14.39
C PRO A 358 -18.75 -24.42 14.10
N MET A 359 -17.48 -24.01 13.98
CA MET A 359 -17.13 -22.62 13.70
C MET A 359 -17.59 -22.18 12.31
N LEU A 360 -17.31 -22.95 11.27
CA LEU A 360 -17.74 -22.61 9.91
C LEU A 360 -19.25 -22.56 9.79
N THR A 361 -19.96 -23.48 10.46
CA THR A 361 -21.43 -23.51 10.46
C THR A 361 -21.98 -22.25 11.13
N ASP A 362 -21.45 -21.88 12.29
CA ASP A 362 -21.88 -20.70 13.03
C ASP A 362 -21.51 -19.40 12.30
N PHE A 363 -20.31 -19.37 11.72
CA PHE A 363 -19.81 -18.21 10.99
C PHE A 363 -20.58 -17.98 9.69
N ALA A 364 -20.94 -19.03 8.95
CA ALA A 364 -21.82 -18.91 7.78
C ALA A 364 -23.17 -18.28 8.17
N ARG A 365 -23.78 -18.75 9.27
CA ARG A 365 -25.03 -18.19 9.81
C ARG A 365 -24.85 -16.71 10.16
N HIS A 366 -23.81 -16.36 10.91
CA HIS A 366 -23.49 -14.99 11.30
C HIS A 366 -23.30 -14.08 10.07
N LEU A 367 -22.44 -14.47 9.13
CA LEU A 367 -22.18 -13.71 7.91
C LEU A 367 -23.41 -13.52 7.04
N LYS A 368 -24.30 -14.52 6.94
CA LYS A 368 -25.57 -14.39 6.22
C LYS A 368 -26.51 -13.40 6.90
N GLN A 369 -26.60 -13.42 8.23
CA GLN A 369 -27.38 -12.43 8.99
C GLN A 369 -26.86 -11.00 8.80
N LYS A 370 -25.53 -10.84 8.65
CA LYS A 370 -24.90 -9.55 8.38
C LYS A 370 -24.96 -9.12 6.90
N GLY A 371 -25.36 -10.01 5.99
CA GLY A 371 -25.30 -9.77 4.54
C GLY A 371 -23.88 -9.76 3.97
N TRP A 372 -22.92 -10.36 4.68
CA TRP A 372 -21.48 -10.36 4.33
C TRP A 372 -21.00 -11.66 3.71
N PHE A 373 -21.80 -12.73 3.76
CA PHE A 373 -21.39 -14.07 3.34
C PHE A 373 -20.83 -14.14 1.92
N GLU A 374 -21.43 -13.42 0.97
CA GLU A 374 -20.93 -13.38 -0.41
C GLU A 374 -19.60 -12.61 -0.56
N LYS A 375 -19.28 -11.71 0.36
CA LYS A 375 -18.00 -10.96 0.33
C LYS A 375 -16.89 -11.72 1.04
N THR A 376 -17.22 -12.69 1.90
CA THR A 376 -16.25 -13.38 2.73
C THR A 376 -15.60 -14.56 2.00
N THR A 377 -14.27 -14.61 2.09
CA THR A 377 -13.47 -15.78 1.71
C THR A 377 -12.84 -16.41 2.94
N ILE A 378 -12.81 -17.74 2.98
CA ILE A 378 -11.85 -18.44 3.81
C ILE A 378 -10.52 -18.43 3.05
N ALA A 379 -9.52 -17.74 3.60
CA ALA A 379 -8.27 -17.47 2.91
C ALA A 379 -7.20 -18.51 3.25
N MET A 380 -6.59 -19.07 2.20
CA MET A 380 -5.46 -19.98 2.26
C MET A 380 -4.17 -19.26 1.84
N ASP A 381 -3.08 -19.57 2.54
CA ASP A 381 -1.74 -19.03 2.31
C ASP A 381 -0.80 -20.23 2.11
N GLU A 382 -0.31 -20.41 0.87
CA GLU A 382 0.50 -21.52 0.33
C GLU A 382 0.78 -22.71 1.28
N ARG A 383 0.08 -23.84 1.07
CA ARG A 383 0.26 -25.10 1.82
C ARG A 383 0.39 -26.28 0.87
N PRO A 384 0.81 -27.47 1.34
CA PRO A 384 0.76 -28.67 0.53
C PRO A 384 -0.63 -28.90 -0.08
N MET A 385 -0.67 -29.32 -1.35
CA MET A 385 -1.91 -29.53 -2.12
C MET A 385 -2.95 -30.36 -1.35
N GLU A 386 -2.54 -31.47 -0.75
CA GLU A 386 -3.43 -32.35 0.02
C GLU A 386 -4.14 -31.61 1.15
N SER A 387 -3.41 -30.77 1.90
CA SER A 387 -4.00 -29.97 2.98
C SER A 387 -5.01 -28.96 2.46
N MET A 388 -4.72 -28.31 1.31
CA MET A 388 -5.63 -27.35 0.69
C MET A 388 -6.91 -28.04 0.19
N GLN A 389 -6.79 -29.20 -0.44
CA GLN A 389 -7.95 -30.00 -0.89
C GLN A 389 -8.82 -30.46 0.29
N GLN A 390 -8.21 -30.94 1.37
CA GLN A 390 -8.92 -31.37 2.57
C GLN A 390 -9.65 -30.20 3.26
N ALA A 391 -9.00 -29.04 3.38
CA ALA A 391 -9.64 -27.84 3.93
C ALA A 391 -10.79 -27.36 3.04
N LEU A 392 -10.58 -27.32 1.72
CA LEU A 392 -11.62 -26.97 0.74
C LEU A 392 -12.82 -27.92 0.84
N ALA A 393 -12.59 -29.22 0.93
CA ALA A 393 -13.64 -30.22 1.08
C ALA A 393 -14.45 -29.98 2.37
N LEU A 394 -13.80 -29.68 3.50
CA LEU A 394 -14.49 -29.33 4.73
C LEU A 394 -15.34 -28.07 4.57
N ILE A 395 -14.76 -26.98 4.03
CA ILE A 395 -15.46 -25.70 3.80
C ILE A 395 -16.73 -25.93 2.96
N LYS A 396 -16.60 -26.64 1.84
CA LYS A 396 -17.72 -26.92 0.94
C LYS A 396 -18.75 -27.88 1.54
N SER A 397 -18.33 -28.82 2.38
CA SER A 397 -19.26 -29.72 3.11
C SER A 397 -20.14 -28.98 4.10
N VAL A 398 -19.68 -27.86 4.66
CA VAL A 398 -20.45 -27.01 5.56
C VAL A 398 -21.40 -26.11 4.79
N ASP A 399 -20.88 -25.42 3.76
CA ASP A 399 -21.70 -24.63 2.85
C ASP A 399 -21.05 -24.57 1.46
N GLN A 400 -21.76 -25.05 0.44
CA GLN A 400 -21.25 -25.10 -0.93
C GLN A 400 -20.94 -23.70 -1.50
N ASN A 401 -21.64 -22.67 -0.99
CA ASN A 401 -21.49 -21.28 -1.41
C ASN A 401 -20.43 -20.52 -0.62
N PHE A 402 -19.81 -21.13 0.41
CA PHE A 402 -18.67 -20.50 1.07
C PHE A 402 -17.57 -20.26 0.04
N ARG A 403 -17.10 -19.03 -0.03
CA ARG A 403 -16.08 -18.64 -1.01
C ARG A 403 -14.69 -18.84 -0.41
N VAL A 404 -13.72 -19.08 -1.28
CA VAL A 404 -12.34 -19.39 -0.90
C VAL A 404 -11.39 -18.54 -1.71
N SER A 405 -10.32 -18.08 -1.07
CA SER A 405 -9.20 -17.39 -1.73
C SER A 405 -7.88 -18.11 -1.46
N LEU A 406 -6.91 -17.90 -2.35
CA LEU A 406 -5.57 -18.46 -2.23
C LEU A 406 -4.54 -17.45 -2.73
N ALA A 407 -3.47 -17.26 -1.95
CA ALA A 407 -2.20 -16.73 -2.44
C ALA A 407 -1.15 -17.86 -2.42
N GLY A 408 -0.53 -18.15 -3.57
CA GLY A 408 0.49 -19.20 -3.66
C GLY A 408 0.79 -19.66 -5.09
N LEU A 409 1.24 -20.91 -5.22
CA LEU A 409 1.53 -21.54 -6.51
C LEU A 409 0.28 -21.74 -7.37
N TYR A 410 0.48 -21.93 -8.68
CA TYR A 410 -0.58 -22.24 -9.63
C TYR A 410 -1.00 -23.71 -9.54
N HIS A 411 -2.31 -23.92 -9.34
CA HIS A 411 -2.97 -25.19 -9.10
C HIS A 411 -4.27 -25.25 -9.93
N PRO A 412 -4.22 -25.76 -11.17
CA PRO A 412 -5.40 -25.89 -12.02
C PRO A 412 -6.52 -26.74 -11.40
N GLU A 413 -6.19 -27.61 -10.46
CA GLU A 413 -7.13 -28.46 -9.72
C GLU A 413 -8.00 -27.68 -8.73
N LEU A 414 -7.53 -26.52 -8.26
CA LEU A 414 -8.21 -25.71 -7.26
C LEU A 414 -8.91 -24.48 -7.87
N GLU A 415 -8.42 -23.99 -9.01
CA GLU A 415 -8.77 -22.67 -9.54
C GLU A 415 -10.28 -22.42 -9.64
N GLN A 416 -11.08 -23.42 -10.03
CA GLN A 416 -12.55 -23.27 -10.19
C GLN A 416 -13.28 -22.99 -8.87
N ASN A 417 -12.67 -23.32 -7.73
CA ASN A 417 -13.22 -23.10 -6.40
C ASN A 417 -12.70 -21.82 -5.74
N LEU A 418 -11.72 -21.16 -6.37
CA LEU A 418 -11.03 -19.98 -5.85
C LEU A 418 -11.60 -18.74 -6.52
N ILE A 419 -12.51 -18.05 -5.83
CA ILE A 419 -13.14 -16.82 -6.36
C ILE A 419 -12.14 -15.66 -6.46
N ASP A 420 -11.06 -15.74 -5.69
CA ASP A 420 -9.97 -14.77 -5.62
C ASP A 420 -8.67 -15.57 -5.54
N TYR A 421 -7.93 -15.56 -6.63
CA TYR A 421 -6.73 -16.37 -6.78
C TYR A 421 -5.54 -15.49 -7.15
N CYS A 422 -4.59 -15.41 -6.23
CA CYS A 422 -3.35 -14.70 -6.40
C CYS A 422 -2.19 -15.68 -6.62
N VAL A 423 -1.59 -15.66 -7.81
CA VAL A 423 -0.47 -16.56 -8.14
C VAL A 423 0.90 -15.90 -7.89
N ALA A 424 1.88 -16.70 -7.48
CA ALA A 424 3.27 -16.23 -7.35
C ALA A 424 3.79 -15.73 -8.70
N THR A 425 4.62 -14.68 -8.71
CA THR A 425 5.06 -14.05 -9.97
C THR A 425 5.81 -14.98 -10.94
N ASN A 426 6.43 -16.03 -10.41
CA ASN A 426 7.15 -17.02 -11.20
C ASN A 426 6.24 -18.07 -11.85
N GLN A 427 4.92 -18.00 -11.61
CA GLN A 427 3.91 -18.86 -12.22
C GLN A 427 3.20 -18.13 -13.36
N VAL A 428 2.74 -18.91 -14.33
CA VAL A 428 1.94 -18.40 -15.46
C VAL A 428 0.63 -19.18 -15.50
N ILE A 429 -0.48 -18.46 -15.36
CA ILE A 429 -1.81 -19.01 -15.63
C ILE A 429 -2.01 -19.04 -17.15
N ASP A 430 -2.43 -20.18 -17.68
CA ASP A 430 -2.71 -20.32 -19.11
C ASP A 430 -3.91 -19.44 -19.53
N ALA A 431 -3.88 -18.96 -20.78
CA ALA A 431 -4.89 -18.05 -21.29
C ALA A 431 -6.34 -18.62 -21.23
N PRO A 432 -6.59 -19.90 -21.56
CA PRO A 432 -7.91 -20.51 -21.36
C PRO A 432 -8.42 -20.43 -19.90
N THR A 433 -7.58 -20.75 -18.92
CA THR A 433 -7.94 -20.66 -17.49
C THR A 433 -8.23 -19.22 -17.08
N LEU A 434 -7.37 -18.26 -17.44
CA LEU A 434 -7.62 -16.85 -17.14
C LEU A 434 -8.93 -16.35 -17.76
N GLN A 435 -9.26 -16.78 -18.98
CA GLN A 435 -10.51 -16.45 -19.64
C GLN A 435 -11.72 -17.05 -18.92
N ARG A 436 -11.66 -18.33 -18.53
CA ARG A 436 -12.74 -19.00 -17.78
C ARG A 436 -13.00 -18.29 -16.45
N ARG A 437 -11.94 -17.97 -15.71
CA ARG A 437 -12.05 -17.21 -14.45
C ARG A 437 -12.71 -15.85 -14.64
N ARG A 438 -12.29 -15.11 -15.67
CA ARG A 438 -12.90 -13.81 -16.01
C ARG A 438 -14.38 -13.94 -16.36
N GLN A 439 -14.78 -14.97 -17.11
CA GLN A 439 -16.18 -15.23 -17.46
C GLN A 439 -17.02 -15.60 -16.22
N ALA A 440 -16.44 -16.29 -15.26
CA ALA A 440 -17.06 -16.59 -13.96
C ALA A 440 -17.14 -15.39 -13.01
N GLY A 441 -16.54 -14.24 -13.38
CA GLY A 441 -16.45 -13.07 -12.52
C GLY A 441 -15.47 -13.23 -11.35
N PHE A 442 -14.57 -14.21 -11.43
CA PHE A 442 -13.54 -14.44 -10.42
C PHE A 442 -12.38 -13.45 -10.60
N ASN A 443 -11.73 -13.16 -9.48
CA ASN A 443 -10.58 -12.28 -9.42
C ASN A 443 -9.29 -13.09 -9.59
N THR A 444 -8.39 -12.61 -10.43
CA THR A 444 -7.09 -13.24 -10.67
C THR A 444 -5.98 -12.20 -10.59
N THR A 445 -5.14 -12.31 -9.57
CA THR A 445 -4.04 -11.39 -9.30
C THR A 445 -2.71 -12.13 -9.26
N TYR A 446 -1.64 -11.39 -9.05
CA TYR A 446 -0.31 -11.93 -8.79
C TYR A 446 0.34 -11.17 -7.63
N TYR A 447 1.32 -11.78 -6.97
CA TYR A 447 2.05 -11.16 -5.85
C TYR A 447 3.56 -11.34 -5.97
N THR A 448 4.30 -10.36 -5.46
CA THR A 448 5.72 -10.49 -5.15
C THR A 448 5.90 -10.62 -3.64
N CYS A 449 6.96 -11.28 -3.21
CA CYS A 449 7.34 -11.46 -1.81
C CYS A 449 8.86 -11.34 -1.66
N CYS A 450 9.45 -12.04 -0.70
CA CYS A 450 10.89 -12.08 -0.51
C CYS A 450 11.64 -12.80 -1.65
N THR A 451 10.96 -13.55 -2.52
CA THR A 451 11.61 -14.39 -3.55
C THR A 451 12.16 -13.57 -4.70
N GLU A 452 11.41 -12.58 -5.18
CA GLU A 452 11.75 -11.85 -6.40
C GLU A 452 12.82 -10.80 -6.13
N ARG A 453 13.88 -10.84 -6.96
CA ARG A 453 14.87 -9.76 -7.03
C ARG A 453 14.24 -8.45 -7.53
N TYR A 454 13.38 -8.56 -8.54
CA TYR A 454 12.59 -7.49 -9.12
C TYR A 454 11.38 -8.09 -9.89
N PRO A 455 10.32 -7.31 -10.14
CA PRO A 455 10.06 -6.05 -9.45
C PRO A 455 9.77 -6.31 -7.96
N ASN A 456 10.11 -5.37 -7.09
CA ASN A 456 9.72 -5.45 -5.69
C ASN A 456 9.52 -4.07 -5.04
N THR A 457 9.07 -4.07 -3.79
CA THR A 457 8.87 -2.86 -2.99
C THR A 457 9.65 -2.93 -1.66
N PHE A 458 10.88 -3.44 -1.71
CA PHE A 458 11.85 -3.26 -0.62
C PHE A 458 12.26 -1.79 -0.52
N THR A 459 12.73 -1.32 0.63
CA THR A 459 13.12 0.09 0.81
C THR A 459 14.27 0.50 -0.12
N PHE A 460 15.14 -0.44 -0.49
CA PHE A 460 16.21 -0.23 -1.47
C PHE A 460 15.78 -0.44 -2.93
N SER A 461 14.58 -0.99 -3.20
CA SER A 461 14.10 -1.18 -4.57
C SER A 461 14.02 0.16 -5.31
N PRO A 462 14.49 0.22 -6.58
CA PRO A 462 14.22 1.34 -7.47
C PRO A 462 12.73 1.74 -7.45
N PRO A 463 12.40 3.02 -7.20
CA PRO A 463 11.00 3.47 -7.07
C PRO A 463 10.09 3.09 -8.24
N ALA A 464 10.65 3.05 -9.45
CA ALA A 464 9.95 2.69 -10.67
C ALA A 464 9.40 1.26 -10.69
N GLU A 465 9.97 0.33 -9.92
CA GLU A 465 9.47 -1.06 -9.83
C GLU A 465 8.06 -1.12 -9.26
N ALA A 466 7.72 -0.26 -8.29
CA ALA A 466 6.38 -0.18 -7.72
C ALA A 466 5.32 0.27 -8.74
N THR A 467 5.67 1.20 -9.64
CA THR A 467 4.80 1.58 -10.76
C THR A 467 4.68 0.45 -11.78
N TRP A 468 5.80 -0.21 -12.09
CA TRP A 468 5.90 -1.27 -13.09
C TRP A 468 4.98 -2.46 -12.82
N ILE A 469 4.77 -2.80 -11.54
CA ILE A 469 3.86 -3.88 -11.09
C ILE A 469 2.47 -3.79 -11.74
N SER A 470 1.88 -2.60 -11.77
CA SER A 470 0.53 -2.43 -12.31
C SER A 470 0.50 -2.50 -13.85
N TRP A 471 1.59 -2.09 -14.50
CA TRP A 471 1.73 -2.24 -15.95
C TRP A 471 1.88 -3.70 -16.36
N HIS A 472 2.59 -4.50 -15.57
CA HIS A 472 2.67 -5.94 -15.76
C HIS A 472 1.30 -6.61 -15.59
N ALA A 473 0.52 -6.21 -14.57
CA ALA A 473 -0.86 -6.69 -14.42
C ALA A 473 -1.71 -6.40 -15.67
N ALA A 474 -1.62 -5.18 -16.21
CA ALA A 474 -2.33 -4.80 -17.44
C ALA A 474 -1.88 -5.60 -18.67
N HIS A 475 -0.59 -5.90 -18.77
CA HIS A 475 0.00 -6.70 -19.85
C HIS A 475 -0.43 -8.17 -19.80
N LYS A 476 -0.31 -8.82 -18.63
CA LYS A 476 -0.68 -10.24 -18.47
C LYS A 476 -2.19 -10.47 -18.34
N GLY A 477 -2.98 -9.40 -18.24
CA GLY A 477 -4.44 -9.48 -18.10
C GLY A 477 -4.92 -9.87 -16.70
N TYR A 478 -4.08 -9.64 -15.68
CA TYR A 478 -4.46 -9.77 -14.28
C TYR A 478 -5.39 -8.63 -13.85
N ASP A 479 -6.23 -8.92 -12.85
CA ASP A 479 -7.19 -7.96 -12.29
C ASP A 479 -6.52 -6.98 -11.31
N GLY A 480 -5.30 -7.26 -10.87
CA GLY A 480 -4.55 -6.38 -9.98
C GLY A 480 -3.33 -7.05 -9.35
N TYR A 481 -3.01 -6.68 -8.11
CA TYR A 481 -1.80 -7.06 -7.39
C TYR A 481 -2.05 -7.23 -5.89
N LEU A 482 -1.36 -8.20 -5.29
CA LEU A 482 -1.36 -8.44 -3.85
C LEU A 482 0.05 -8.28 -3.27
N ARG A 483 0.14 -7.75 -2.05
CA ARG A 483 1.34 -7.87 -1.22
C ARG A 483 0.98 -8.14 0.23
N TRP A 484 1.73 -9.04 0.85
CA TRP A 484 1.37 -9.63 2.15
C TRP A 484 1.42 -8.67 3.34
N ALA A 485 1.98 -7.45 3.20
CA ALA A 485 2.10 -6.54 4.33
C ALA A 485 1.97 -5.05 3.95
N TYR A 486 0.88 -4.43 4.40
CA TYR A 486 0.67 -2.99 4.36
C TYR A 486 1.48 -2.27 5.45
N ASN A 487 1.34 -2.73 6.70
CA ASN A 487 1.84 -2.03 7.89
C ASN A 487 2.29 -2.97 9.03
N CYS A 488 2.89 -4.13 8.72
CA CYS A 488 3.52 -5.01 9.72
C CYS A 488 4.86 -4.42 10.18
N TRP A 489 4.81 -3.26 10.83
CA TRP A 489 5.99 -2.49 11.21
C TRP A 489 6.95 -3.27 12.09
N VAL A 490 8.25 -3.06 11.89
CA VAL A 490 9.28 -3.50 12.84
C VAL A 490 9.26 -2.63 14.10
N LYS A 491 10.19 -2.88 15.04
CA LYS A 491 10.28 -2.15 16.32
C LYS A 491 10.32 -0.62 16.15
N ASN A 492 11.20 -0.11 15.28
CA ASN A 492 11.42 1.32 15.05
C ASN A 492 11.33 1.65 13.55
N PRO A 493 10.13 1.61 12.94
CA PRO A 493 9.97 1.59 11.49
C PRO A 493 10.35 2.92 10.82
N LEU A 494 10.33 4.04 11.54
CA LEU A 494 10.76 5.33 11.00
C LEU A 494 12.29 5.45 10.87
N GLN A 495 13.02 4.63 11.63
CA GLN A 495 14.48 4.66 11.74
C GLN A 495 15.13 3.53 10.96
N ASP A 496 14.57 2.32 11.04
CA ASP A 496 15.15 1.10 10.48
C ASP A 496 14.05 0.23 9.88
N SER A 497 14.19 -0.14 8.61
CA SER A 497 13.26 -1.02 7.89
C SER A 497 13.73 -2.46 7.82
N ARG A 498 14.93 -2.77 8.32
CA ARG A 498 15.45 -4.14 8.38
C ARG A 498 14.67 -4.98 9.37
N PHE A 499 14.64 -6.28 9.09
CA PHE A 499 13.95 -7.25 9.90
C PHE A 499 14.75 -8.56 9.99
N ARG A 500 14.40 -9.43 10.94
CA ARG A 500 15.12 -10.67 11.23
C ARG A 500 15.08 -11.73 10.12
N THR A 501 14.24 -11.58 9.08
CA THR A 501 13.97 -12.66 8.11
C THR A 501 13.86 -12.25 6.65
N TRP A 502 13.66 -10.99 6.31
CA TRP A 502 13.44 -10.58 4.91
C TRP A 502 14.08 -9.24 4.61
N PRO A 503 14.32 -8.92 3.33
CA PRO A 503 14.89 -7.65 2.93
C PRO A 503 14.12 -6.48 3.50
N ALA A 504 14.87 -5.43 3.81
CA ALA A 504 14.34 -4.27 4.49
C ALA A 504 13.16 -3.67 3.71
N GLY A 505 12.07 -3.38 4.42
CA GLY A 505 10.83 -2.89 3.83
C GLY A 505 9.89 -3.98 3.27
N ASP A 506 10.20 -5.26 3.40
CA ASP A 506 9.25 -6.31 3.01
C ASP A 506 7.97 -6.28 3.85
N THR A 507 8.10 -5.99 5.14
CA THR A 507 7.01 -6.09 6.12
C THR A 507 6.08 -4.87 6.15
N TYR A 508 6.33 -3.80 5.42
CA TYR A 508 5.43 -2.65 5.36
C TYR A 508 5.75 -1.70 4.20
N ILE A 509 4.73 -0.98 3.74
CA ILE A 509 4.85 0.03 2.67
C ILE A 509 4.48 1.45 3.12
N VAL A 510 3.89 1.61 4.30
CA VAL A 510 3.60 2.91 4.93
C VAL A 510 4.23 3.01 6.32
N TYR A 511 4.32 4.20 6.90
CA TYR A 511 5.05 4.48 8.14
C TYR A 511 4.16 5.09 9.25
N PRO A 512 4.51 4.97 10.54
CA PRO A 512 3.81 5.64 11.64
C PRO A 512 3.69 7.16 11.48
N GLY A 513 2.71 7.77 12.15
CA GLY A 513 2.29 9.15 11.92
C GLY A 513 1.62 9.36 10.55
N PRO A 514 0.57 8.58 10.22
CA PRO A 514 0.16 8.17 8.86
C PRO A 514 0.99 8.72 7.70
N ARG A 515 2.26 8.30 7.61
CA ARG A 515 3.19 8.72 6.56
C ARG A 515 3.14 7.74 5.39
N THR A 516 2.99 8.27 4.18
CA THR A 516 3.15 7.49 2.95
C THR A 516 4.64 7.21 2.68
N SER A 517 4.95 6.42 1.67
CA SER A 517 6.31 6.17 1.20
C SER A 517 6.42 6.44 -0.29
N ILE A 518 7.66 6.61 -0.77
CA ILE A 518 7.92 6.62 -2.22
C ILE A 518 7.29 5.38 -2.86
N ARG A 519 7.50 4.19 -2.28
CA ARG A 519 6.98 2.92 -2.84
C ARG A 519 5.46 2.93 -2.98
N PHE A 520 4.75 3.39 -1.96
CA PHE A 520 3.29 3.43 -1.97
C PHE A 520 2.75 4.44 -2.99
N GLU A 521 3.34 5.64 -3.06
CA GLU A 521 2.96 6.65 -4.05
C GLU A 521 3.23 6.19 -5.49
N ARG A 522 4.36 5.51 -5.73
CA ARG A 522 4.70 4.92 -7.03
C ARG A 522 3.79 3.74 -7.40
N LEU A 523 3.34 2.95 -6.42
CA LEU A 523 2.33 1.90 -6.63
C LEU A 523 0.99 2.51 -7.03
N ILE A 524 0.52 3.55 -6.34
CA ILE A 524 -0.72 4.27 -6.69
C ILE A 524 -0.64 4.84 -8.11
N GLU A 525 0.50 5.42 -8.50
CA GLU A 525 0.72 5.85 -9.89
C GLU A 525 0.52 4.71 -10.89
N GLY A 526 1.08 3.53 -10.62
CA GLY A 526 0.89 2.36 -11.48
C GLY A 526 -0.58 1.94 -11.57
N ILE A 527 -1.31 1.97 -10.46
CA ILE A 527 -2.74 1.62 -10.42
C ILE A 527 -3.56 2.59 -11.27
N GLN A 528 -3.26 3.90 -11.18
CA GLN A 528 -3.92 4.90 -12.03
C GLN A 528 -3.59 4.69 -13.51
N ASP A 529 -2.35 4.33 -13.84
CA ASP A 529 -1.96 3.98 -15.21
C ASP A 529 -2.74 2.75 -15.71
N TYR A 530 -2.91 1.71 -14.88
CA TYR A 530 -3.74 0.53 -15.19
C TYR A 530 -5.17 0.93 -15.52
N GLU A 531 -5.78 1.80 -14.72
CA GLU A 531 -7.14 2.27 -14.96
C GLU A 531 -7.25 3.07 -16.27
N LYS A 532 -6.28 3.92 -16.59
CA LYS A 532 -6.22 4.61 -17.89
C LYS A 532 -6.11 3.61 -19.04
N ILE A 533 -5.22 2.63 -18.93
CA ILE A 533 -5.04 1.56 -19.93
C ILE A 533 -6.38 0.84 -20.16
N ARG A 534 -7.07 0.45 -19.08
CA ARG A 534 -8.37 -0.21 -19.15
C ARG A 534 -9.43 0.65 -19.83
N ILE A 535 -9.52 1.94 -19.47
CA ILE A 535 -10.47 2.89 -20.06
C ILE A 535 -10.20 3.05 -21.56
N LEU A 536 -8.95 3.25 -21.96
CA LEU A 536 -8.55 3.41 -23.36
C LEU A 536 -8.78 2.14 -24.17
N LYS A 537 -8.43 0.94 -23.65
CA LYS A 537 -8.75 -0.33 -24.30
C LYS A 537 -10.25 -0.48 -24.58
N GLY A 538 -11.09 -0.13 -23.60
CA GLY A 538 -12.55 -0.13 -23.74
C GLY A 538 -13.04 0.87 -24.80
N GLU A 539 -12.53 2.10 -24.76
CA GLU A 539 -12.86 3.15 -25.73
C GLU A 539 -12.46 2.75 -27.16
N PHE A 540 -11.23 2.27 -27.36
CA PHE A 540 -10.73 1.91 -28.68
C PHE A 540 -11.53 0.77 -29.28
N ARG A 541 -11.87 -0.25 -28.47
CA ARG A 541 -12.75 -1.35 -28.91
C ARG A 541 -14.13 -0.83 -29.30
N ALA A 542 -14.76 0.01 -28.47
CA ALA A 542 -16.10 0.53 -28.74
C ALA A 542 -16.16 1.42 -29.99
N LYS A 543 -15.07 2.15 -30.29
CA LYS A 543 -14.96 3.06 -31.44
C LYS A 543 -14.31 2.43 -32.68
N GLY A 544 -13.95 1.15 -32.66
CA GLY A 544 -13.25 0.49 -33.78
C GLY A 544 -11.86 1.06 -34.08
N GLN A 545 -11.17 1.66 -33.10
CA GLN A 545 -9.85 2.28 -33.28
C GLN A 545 -8.73 1.24 -33.17
N THR A 546 -8.67 0.33 -34.15
CA THR A 546 -7.73 -0.80 -34.18
C THR A 546 -6.27 -0.38 -34.09
N ASP A 547 -5.89 0.71 -34.77
CA ASP A 547 -4.49 1.17 -34.80
C ASP A 547 -4.02 1.63 -33.41
N LYS A 548 -4.87 2.37 -32.69
CA LYS A 548 -4.58 2.80 -31.31
C LYS A 548 -4.54 1.62 -30.34
N ALA A 549 -5.43 0.64 -30.52
CA ALA A 549 -5.41 -0.59 -29.74
C ALA A 549 -4.09 -1.36 -29.95
N GLN A 550 -3.67 -1.55 -31.20
CA GLN A 550 -2.40 -2.22 -31.53
C GLN A 550 -1.19 -1.44 -30.99
N GLN A 551 -1.19 -0.11 -31.07
CA GLN A 551 -0.14 0.73 -30.51
C GLN A 551 -0.05 0.57 -28.98
N LEU A 552 -1.18 0.56 -28.28
CA LEU A 552 -1.23 0.35 -26.84
C LEU A 552 -0.73 -1.06 -26.46
N GLU A 553 -1.17 -2.11 -27.17
CA GLU A 553 -0.65 -3.47 -26.92
C GLU A 553 0.87 -3.56 -27.17
N LYS A 554 1.40 -2.90 -28.21
CA LYS A 554 2.85 -2.85 -28.46
C LYS A 554 3.61 -2.20 -27.31
N VAL A 555 3.03 -1.21 -26.63
CA VAL A 555 3.61 -0.61 -25.42
C VAL A 555 3.61 -1.61 -24.27
N LEU A 556 2.48 -2.30 -24.04
CA LEU A 556 2.30 -3.24 -22.93
C LEU A 556 3.19 -4.49 -23.05
N ASN A 557 3.42 -4.98 -24.27
CA ASN A 557 4.25 -6.17 -24.53
C ASN A 557 5.69 -6.09 -24.00
N ARG A 558 6.14 -4.89 -23.57
CA ARG A 558 7.47 -4.67 -22.97
C ARG A 558 7.52 -4.96 -21.48
N PHE A 559 6.38 -5.14 -20.82
CA PHE A 559 6.28 -5.32 -19.36
C PHE A 559 6.29 -6.80 -18.98
N GLU A 560 7.30 -7.53 -19.45
CA GLU A 560 7.63 -8.89 -18.99
C GLU A 560 8.70 -8.82 -17.89
N ILE A 561 8.61 -9.70 -16.89
CA ILE A 561 9.53 -9.68 -15.74
C ILE A 561 10.99 -9.84 -16.20
N SER A 562 11.24 -10.70 -17.18
CA SER A 562 12.58 -10.93 -17.76
C SER A 562 13.18 -9.68 -18.43
N ALA A 563 12.38 -8.67 -18.76
CA ALA A 563 12.90 -7.41 -19.27
C ALA A 563 13.72 -6.65 -18.21
N LEU A 564 13.41 -6.84 -16.93
CA LEU A 564 14.09 -6.20 -15.81
C LEU A 564 15.50 -6.76 -15.55
N ASP A 565 15.83 -7.92 -16.12
CA ASP A 565 17.19 -8.48 -16.09
C ASP A 565 18.21 -7.57 -16.80
N LYS A 566 17.75 -6.82 -17.79
CA LYS A 566 18.61 -6.03 -18.68
C LYS A 566 18.26 -4.55 -18.67
N THR A 567 17.01 -4.21 -18.36
CA THR A 567 16.49 -2.86 -18.51
C THR A 567 15.82 -2.41 -17.22
N PRO A 568 16.30 -1.33 -16.57
CA PRO A 568 15.64 -0.79 -15.39
C PRO A 568 14.17 -0.42 -15.65
N ALA A 569 13.31 -0.63 -14.66
CA ALA A 569 11.88 -0.34 -14.75
C ALA A 569 11.58 1.09 -15.24
N ALA A 570 12.34 2.09 -14.78
CA ALA A 570 12.18 3.49 -15.18
C ALA A 570 12.35 3.70 -16.69
N THR A 571 13.32 3.01 -17.31
CA THR A 571 13.61 3.08 -18.75
C THR A 571 12.48 2.47 -19.59
N LEU A 572 11.76 1.49 -19.06
CA LEU A 572 10.56 0.94 -19.72
C LEU A 572 9.35 1.87 -19.54
N LEU A 573 9.17 2.41 -18.33
CA LEU A 573 8.02 3.24 -17.98
C LEU A 573 8.01 4.59 -18.69
N GLN A 574 9.13 5.29 -18.78
CA GLN A 574 9.17 6.65 -19.35
C GLN A 574 8.53 6.77 -20.75
N PRO A 575 8.93 5.96 -21.77
CA PRO A 575 8.26 5.99 -23.08
C PRO A 575 6.84 5.45 -23.02
N ALA A 576 6.54 4.47 -22.16
CA ALA A 576 5.20 3.89 -22.03
C ALA A 576 4.18 4.90 -21.48
N LYS A 577 4.53 5.65 -20.44
CA LYS A 577 3.71 6.73 -19.88
C LYS A 577 3.54 7.89 -20.84
N THR A 578 4.57 8.20 -21.62
CA THR A 578 4.49 9.21 -22.69
C THR A 578 3.46 8.79 -23.74
N ALA A 579 3.51 7.53 -24.19
CA ALA A 579 2.53 6.99 -25.13
C ALA A 579 1.11 6.96 -24.53
N LEU A 580 0.95 6.48 -23.28
CA LEU A 580 -0.33 6.41 -22.61
C LEU A 580 -1.03 7.78 -22.51
N ASN A 581 -0.27 8.82 -22.15
CA ASN A 581 -0.80 10.19 -22.06
C ASN A 581 -0.94 10.87 -23.43
N SER A 582 -0.51 10.25 -24.54
CA SER A 582 -0.71 10.81 -25.89
C SER A 582 -2.07 10.44 -26.51
N PHE A 583 -2.76 9.44 -25.95
CA PHE A 583 -4.06 8.97 -26.41
C PHE A 583 -5.23 9.80 -25.89
#